data_AF-A0A2T4VD41-F1
#
_entry.id   AF-A0A2T4VD41-F1
#
_cell.length_a   1.000
_cell.length_b   1.000
_cell.length_c   1.000
_cell.angle_alpha   90.00
_cell.angle_beta   90.00
_cell.angle_gamma   90.00
#
_symmetry.space_group_name_H-M   'P 1'
#
loop_
_entity.id
_entity.type
_entity.pdbx_description
1 polymer ?
#
loop_
_entity_poly.entity_id
_entity_poly.type
_entity_poly.pdbx_seq_one_letter_code
_entity_poly.pdbx_strand_id
1 'polypeptide(L)'
;MNRRKAPLLLALVLLIAASALLVFKTRSEEGAAPETAAARTQAKSDPQALTARARGSTAGTGTSQEGEDGAEPPAGDLVSYLRSRYGAHIRDPHTQMRMLEQLMRHFQKLNPTGWEADLLAVLKQAFPELYDELAQRLHQRLDYERWVKEHHAELRDKPEKERRAALWEERNQLFGKEVAEKIWAAELRNFAVADSLASIDALPNATVQDRMAQYKQNLTKTYGEHTQAYVQAHQQELMNRFLDLGSVQKDLGTMTPELRAENLRSIRKEMGLDEQALQRWNELDKVRDTRWELGSQYMSERELLAQQYSGTELEARLTELRSRYFSDEAQTIAEEEESGFFRFTRPRQWGRN
;
A
#
# COMPACT_ATOMS: atom_id res chain seq x y z
N MET A 1 -48.54 -30.43 27.96
CA MET A 1 -49.60 -29.49 27.53
C MET A 1 -49.27 -28.09 28.03
N ASN A 2 -49.44 -27.09 27.15
CA ASN A 2 -49.49 -25.63 27.39
C ASN A 2 -48.17 -24.94 27.77
N ARG A 3 -47.43 -24.37 26.81
CA ARG A 3 -47.58 -23.02 26.17
C ARG A 3 -47.42 -21.86 27.16
N ARG A 4 -46.21 -21.28 27.16
CA ARG A 4 -45.88 -19.98 27.76
C ARG A 4 -46.38 -18.83 26.85
N LYS A 5 -46.92 -17.77 27.47
CA LYS A 5 -47.28 -16.47 26.87
C LYS A 5 -46.11 -15.50 27.09
N ALA A 6 -45.52 -14.92 26.03
CA ALA A 6 -45.66 -13.53 25.53
C ALA A 6 -44.53 -12.59 26.06
N PRO A 7 -44.24 -11.38 25.48
CA PRO A 7 -44.76 -10.74 24.26
C PRO A 7 -43.68 -10.20 23.27
N LEU A 8 -44.18 -9.79 22.10
CA LEU A 8 -43.55 -8.91 21.11
C LEU A 8 -43.20 -7.54 21.72
N LEU A 9 -42.00 -7.01 21.45
CA LEU A 9 -41.74 -5.57 21.43
C LEU A 9 -40.77 -5.23 20.29
N LEU A 10 -41.29 -4.40 19.40
CA LEU A 10 -40.64 -3.76 18.26
C LEU A 10 -40.11 -2.40 18.73
N ALA A 11 -38.87 -2.03 18.38
CA ALA A 11 -38.48 -0.71 17.86
C ALA A 11 -36.99 -0.36 18.08
N LEU A 12 -36.32 -0.08 16.95
CA LEU A 12 -35.51 1.11 16.67
C LEU A 12 -34.19 1.34 17.44
N VAL A 13 -33.05 1.19 16.76
CA VAL A 13 -31.93 2.15 16.85
C VAL A 13 -31.32 2.38 15.47
N LEU A 14 -31.28 3.65 15.10
CA LEU A 14 -30.77 4.26 13.87
C LEU A 14 -29.30 4.65 13.99
N LEU A 15 -28.57 4.49 12.89
CA LEU A 15 -27.58 5.40 12.27
C LEU A 15 -26.67 6.25 13.18
N ILE A 16 -25.37 5.96 13.14
CA ILE A 16 -24.30 6.98 13.15
C ILE A 16 -23.14 6.52 12.24
N ALA A 17 -22.97 7.21 11.11
CA ALA A 17 -21.67 7.40 10.47
C ALA A 17 -21.71 8.74 9.73
N ALA A 18 -21.21 9.77 10.41
CA ALA A 18 -21.00 11.10 9.87
C ALA A 18 -19.50 11.40 9.88
N SER A 19 -18.96 11.84 8.74
CA SER A 19 -18.01 12.97 8.59
C SER A 19 -17.60 13.01 7.11
N ALA A 20 -18.06 13.96 6.30
CA ALA A 20 -17.80 15.41 6.26
C ALA A 20 -16.80 15.73 5.12
N LEU A 21 -17.37 16.01 3.94
CA LEU A 21 -16.71 16.74 2.86
C LEU A 21 -16.69 18.23 3.22
N LEU A 22 -15.50 18.84 3.28
CA LEU A 22 -15.35 20.29 3.21
C LEU A 22 -14.97 20.69 1.79
N VAL A 23 -15.90 21.40 1.14
CA VAL A 23 -15.72 22.12 -0.12
C VAL A 23 -15.18 23.51 0.24
N PHE A 24 -13.97 23.85 -0.20
CA PHE A 24 -13.51 25.24 -0.24
C PHE A 24 -13.77 25.83 -1.63
N LYS A 25 -14.64 26.84 -1.67
CA LYS A 25 -14.93 27.68 -2.82
C LYS A 25 -14.10 28.97 -2.70
N THR A 26 -13.52 29.35 -3.83
CA THR A 26 -12.72 30.55 -4.07
C THR A 26 -13.49 31.86 -3.88
N ARG A 27 -12.78 32.91 -3.44
CA ARG A 27 -13.15 34.31 -3.68
C ARG A 27 -11.87 35.15 -3.84
N SER A 28 -11.81 35.91 -4.95
CA SER A 28 -10.77 36.86 -5.31
C SER A 28 -11.15 38.31 -4.93
N GLU A 29 -10.15 39.19 -5.08
CA GLU A 29 -10.10 40.67 -5.02
C GLU A 29 -9.84 41.27 -3.63
N GLU A 30 -9.00 42.31 -3.43
CA GLU A 30 -7.93 42.99 -4.19
C GLU A 30 -7.35 44.05 -3.21
N GLY A 31 -6.07 44.42 -3.28
CA GLY A 31 -5.52 45.57 -2.52
C GLY A 31 -4.00 45.58 -2.34
N ALA A 32 -3.31 46.40 -3.15
CA ALA A 32 -1.86 46.64 -3.22
C ALA A 32 -1.29 47.44 -2.01
N ALA A 33 -0.16 47.01 -1.40
CA ALA A 33 1.24 47.52 -1.49
C ALA A 33 1.60 48.72 -0.55
N PRO A 34 2.88 49.08 -0.25
CA PRO A 34 4.19 48.43 -0.55
C PRO A 34 5.20 48.31 0.65
N GLU A 35 6.29 47.56 0.37
CA GLU A 35 7.70 47.64 0.83
C GLU A 35 8.10 48.12 2.25
N THR A 36 8.90 47.29 2.97
CA THR A 36 10.34 47.54 3.21
C THR A 36 11.05 46.42 4.01
N ALA A 37 12.35 46.28 3.70
CA ALA A 37 13.48 45.89 4.55
C ALA A 37 13.79 44.39 4.82
N ALA A 38 14.94 44.02 4.23
CA ALA A 38 15.76 42.83 4.43
C ALA A 38 16.19 42.55 5.88
N ALA A 39 16.32 41.26 6.24
CA ALA A 39 17.42 40.76 7.06
C ALA A 39 17.59 39.23 6.94
N ARG A 40 18.85 38.81 6.77
CA ARG A 40 19.37 37.43 6.82
C ARG A 40 19.07 36.76 8.16
N THR A 41 18.70 35.46 8.15
CA THR A 41 19.13 34.49 9.17
C THR A 41 19.26 33.08 8.59
N GLN A 42 20.28 32.39 9.06
CA GLN A 42 20.81 31.08 8.70
C GLN A 42 19.76 29.95 8.65
N ALA A 43 19.92 29.07 7.65
CA ALA A 43 19.23 27.80 7.55
C ALA A 43 19.71 26.84 8.67
N LYS A 44 18.84 26.58 9.65
CA LYS A 44 18.95 25.46 10.57
C LYS A 44 18.33 24.23 9.91
N SER A 45 19.09 23.16 9.85
CA SER A 45 18.70 21.86 9.30
C SER A 45 17.80 21.11 10.28
N ASP A 46 16.51 21.07 9.95
CA ASP A 46 15.46 20.37 10.69
C ASP A 46 15.33 18.93 10.16
N PRO A 47 15.52 17.87 10.98
CA PRO A 47 15.44 16.47 10.53
C PRO A 47 14.07 16.07 9.98
N GLN A 48 12.99 16.75 10.41
CA GLN A 48 11.64 16.54 9.88
C GLN A 48 11.43 17.17 8.49
N ALA A 49 12.21 18.20 8.15
CA ALA A 49 12.19 18.77 6.81
C ALA A 49 12.91 17.85 5.79
N LEU A 50 13.88 17.04 6.23
CA LEU A 50 14.54 16.04 5.38
C LEU A 50 13.63 14.85 5.05
N THR A 51 12.76 14.42 5.97
CA THR A 51 11.72 13.39 5.70
C THR A 51 10.61 13.88 4.77
N ALA A 52 10.27 15.17 4.79
CA ALA A 52 9.33 15.77 3.84
C ALA A 52 9.96 16.01 2.45
N ARG A 53 11.23 16.45 2.41
CA ARG A 53 11.95 16.74 1.16
C ARG A 53 12.45 15.50 0.43
N ALA A 54 12.66 14.38 1.13
CA ALA A 54 12.91 13.07 0.52
C ALA A 54 11.66 12.45 -0.13
N ARG A 55 10.45 12.94 0.20
CA ARG A 55 9.18 12.47 -0.38
C ARG A 55 8.70 13.30 -1.58
N GLY A 56 9.34 14.43 -1.88
CA GLY A 56 8.85 15.41 -2.84
C GLY A 56 9.88 15.81 -3.88
N SER A 57 10.38 14.87 -4.69
CA SER A 57 10.96 15.22 -5.99
C SER A 57 11.22 13.99 -6.86
N THR A 58 10.17 13.55 -7.57
CA THR A 58 10.28 12.85 -8.86
C THR A 58 9.09 13.27 -9.71
N ALA A 59 9.13 14.50 -10.23
CA ALA A 59 8.42 14.84 -11.45
C ALA A 59 9.13 14.13 -12.60
N GLY A 60 8.74 12.88 -12.84
CA GLY A 60 9.14 12.08 -13.98
C GLY A 60 7.89 11.71 -14.74
N THR A 61 7.72 12.33 -15.91
CA THR A 61 6.70 12.07 -16.92
C THR A 61 6.90 10.65 -17.47
N GLY A 62 6.48 9.65 -16.69
CA GLY A 62 6.26 8.29 -17.15
C GLY A 62 4.83 8.21 -17.65
N THR A 63 4.65 7.83 -18.90
CA THR A 63 3.35 7.63 -19.53
C THR A 63 2.58 6.53 -18.79
N SER A 64 1.83 6.92 -17.76
CA SER A 64 0.87 6.05 -17.08
C SER A 64 -0.33 5.84 -17.99
N GLN A 65 -0.33 4.76 -18.77
CA GLN A 65 -1.58 4.25 -19.36
C GLN A 65 -2.52 3.61 -18.32
N GLU A 66 -2.16 3.62 -17.04
CA GLU A 66 -3.04 3.19 -15.93
C GLU A 66 -3.89 4.34 -15.34
N GLY A 67 -3.70 5.59 -15.81
CA GLY A 67 -4.37 6.78 -15.26
C GLY A 67 -5.77 7.09 -15.82
N GLU A 68 -6.18 6.46 -16.92
CA GLU A 68 -7.53 6.66 -17.49
C GLU A 68 -8.55 5.60 -17.03
N ASP A 69 -8.15 4.66 -16.18
CA ASP A 69 -8.82 3.35 -15.98
C ASP A 69 -10.04 3.37 -15.01
N GLY A 70 -10.54 4.57 -14.68
CA GLY A 70 -11.67 4.76 -13.77
C GLY A 70 -12.75 5.73 -14.26
N ALA A 71 -12.61 6.31 -15.45
CA ALA A 71 -13.56 7.30 -15.96
C ALA A 71 -14.95 6.67 -16.17
N GLU A 72 -15.98 7.14 -15.44
CA GLU A 72 -17.36 6.68 -15.64
C GLU A 72 -17.74 6.79 -17.14
N PRO A 73 -18.46 5.81 -17.71
CA PRO A 73 -18.91 5.91 -19.09
C PRO A 73 -19.69 7.22 -19.30
N PRO A 74 -19.41 7.95 -20.40
CA PRO A 74 -20.07 9.22 -20.65
C PRO A 74 -21.57 9.02 -20.87
N ALA A 75 -22.39 9.99 -20.47
CA ALA A 75 -23.84 9.98 -20.70
C ALA A 75 -24.26 10.15 -22.18
N GLY A 76 -23.30 10.21 -23.11
CA GLY A 76 -23.50 10.38 -24.55
C GLY A 76 -23.53 9.04 -25.31
N ASP A 77 -23.00 9.01 -26.54
CA ASP A 77 -22.96 7.80 -27.36
C ASP A 77 -21.98 6.75 -26.78
N LEU A 78 -22.55 5.87 -25.95
CA LEU A 78 -21.83 4.80 -25.27
C LEU A 78 -21.24 3.78 -26.25
N VAL A 79 -21.88 3.54 -27.40
CA VAL A 79 -21.39 2.60 -28.41
C VAL A 79 -20.08 3.11 -29.02
N SER A 80 -20.04 4.38 -29.41
CA SER A 80 -18.82 5.02 -29.94
C SER A 80 -17.71 5.08 -28.90
N TYR A 81 -18.04 5.41 -27.64
CA TYR A 81 -17.09 5.39 -26.53
C TYR A 81 -16.46 3.99 -26.35
N LEU A 82 -17.28 2.93 -26.29
CA LEU A 82 -16.78 1.57 -26.08
C LEU A 82 -15.86 1.14 -27.22
N ARG A 83 -16.25 1.38 -28.48
CA ARG A 83 -15.41 1.04 -29.64
C ARG A 83 -14.09 1.79 -29.63
N SER A 84 -14.12 3.10 -29.33
CA SER A 84 -12.90 3.91 -29.27
C SER A 84 -11.95 3.48 -28.16
N ARG A 85 -12.50 3.18 -26.97
CA ARG A 85 -11.69 2.88 -25.79
C ARG A 85 -11.18 1.44 -25.76
N TYR A 86 -12.02 0.47 -26.10
CA TYR A 86 -11.70 -0.94 -25.94
C TYR A 86 -11.43 -1.66 -27.25
N GLY A 87 -11.86 -1.13 -28.40
CA GLY A 87 -11.88 -1.86 -29.67
C GLY A 87 -10.54 -2.44 -30.10
N ALA A 88 -9.42 -1.76 -29.83
CA ALA A 88 -8.08 -2.25 -30.18
C ALA A 88 -7.67 -3.51 -29.39
N HIS A 89 -8.18 -3.69 -28.18
CA HIS A 89 -7.77 -4.75 -27.25
C HIS A 89 -8.96 -5.60 -26.77
N ILE A 90 -10.15 -5.45 -27.37
CA ILE A 90 -11.38 -6.10 -26.90
C ILE A 90 -11.31 -7.64 -26.94
N ARG A 91 -10.36 -8.23 -27.66
CA ARG A 91 -10.11 -9.68 -27.68
C ARG A 91 -9.30 -10.18 -26.48
N ASP A 92 -8.71 -9.30 -25.69
CA ASP A 92 -7.99 -9.65 -24.47
C ASP A 92 -8.96 -9.89 -23.30
N PRO A 93 -8.90 -11.04 -22.60
CA PRO A 93 -9.84 -11.35 -21.55
C PRO A 93 -9.86 -10.39 -20.36
N HIS A 94 -8.69 -9.88 -19.96
CA HIS A 94 -8.61 -8.90 -18.89
C HIS A 94 -9.32 -7.61 -19.29
N THR A 95 -9.08 -7.13 -20.51
CA THR A 95 -9.74 -5.94 -21.08
C THR A 95 -11.26 -6.10 -21.12
N GLN A 96 -11.76 -7.27 -21.57
CA GLN A 96 -13.20 -7.57 -21.54
C GLN A 96 -13.76 -7.52 -20.12
N MET A 97 -13.11 -8.18 -19.16
CA MET A 97 -13.58 -8.22 -17.78
C MET A 97 -13.65 -6.81 -17.18
N ARG A 98 -12.60 -6.00 -17.36
CA ARG A 98 -12.54 -4.61 -16.90
C ARG A 98 -13.67 -3.75 -17.47
N MET A 99 -13.92 -3.85 -18.78
CA MET A 99 -15.01 -3.15 -19.45
C MET A 99 -16.36 -3.58 -18.87
N LEU A 100 -16.59 -4.90 -18.73
CA LEU A 100 -17.85 -5.44 -18.21
C LEU A 100 -18.11 -4.96 -16.78
N GLU A 101 -17.12 -5.00 -15.89
CA GLU A 101 -17.28 -4.51 -14.51
C GLU A 101 -17.59 -3.00 -14.45
N GLN A 102 -17.02 -2.22 -15.35
CA GLN A 102 -17.33 -0.79 -15.43
C GLN A 102 -18.77 -0.57 -15.90
N LEU A 103 -19.21 -1.28 -16.94
CA LEU A 103 -20.57 -1.19 -17.45
C LEU A 103 -21.59 -1.71 -16.42
N MET A 104 -21.29 -2.79 -15.70
CA MET A 104 -22.12 -3.29 -14.60
C MET A 104 -22.39 -2.19 -13.57
N ARG A 105 -21.33 -1.53 -13.06
CA ARG A 105 -21.48 -0.42 -12.11
C ARG A 105 -22.32 0.73 -12.68
N HIS A 106 -22.11 1.08 -13.94
CA HIS A 106 -22.84 2.16 -14.60
C HIS A 106 -24.33 1.82 -14.75
N PHE A 107 -24.67 0.67 -15.33
CA PHE A 107 -26.06 0.30 -15.58
C PHE A 107 -26.81 -0.07 -14.29
N GLN A 108 -26.17 -0.69 -13.30
CA GLN A 108 -26.79 -0.95 -11.99
C GLN A 108 -27.19 0.33 -11.25
N LYS A 109 -26.43 1.42 -11.43
CA LYS A 109 -26.76 2.75 -10.87
C LYS A 109 -27.98 3.37 -11.55
N LEU A 110 -28.18 3.12 -12.85
CA LEU A 110 -29.29 3.69 -13.63
C LEU A 110 -30.57 2.85 -13.53
N ASN A 111 -30.46 1.52 -13.59
CA ASN A 111 -31.58 0.59 -13.62
C ASN A 111 -31.30 -0.67 -12.77
N PRO A 112 -31.41 -0.62 -11.43
CA PRO A 112 -30.97 -1.70 -10.55
C PRO A 112 -31.62 -3.07 -10.80
N THR A 113 -32.81 -3.11 -11.41
CA THR A 113 -33.57 -4.36 -11.64
C THR A 113 -33.51 -4.87 -13.08
N GLY A 114 -33.17 -4.01 -14.05
CA GLY A 114 -33.14 -4.36 -15.49
C GLY A 114 -31.81 -4.10 -16.18
N TRP A 115 -30.78 -3.69 -15.44
CA TRP A 115 -29.48 -3.26 -15.95
C TRP A 115 -28.81 -4.24 -16.93
N GLU A 116 -29.02 -5.55 -16.73
CA GLU A 116 -28.36 -6.58 -17.52
C GLU A 116 -28.82 -6.57 -18.98
N ALA A 117 -30.13 -6.43 -19.22
CA ALA A 117 -30.68 -6.38 -20.57
C ALA A 117 -30.20 -5.11 -21.33
N ASP A 118 -30.17 -3.98 -20.63
CA ASP A 118 -29.70 -2.70 -21.19
C ASP A 118 -28.21 -2.77 -21.55
N LEU A 119 -27.39 -3.36 -20.68
CA LEU A 119 -25.96 -3.58 -20.91
C LEU A 119 -25.74 -4.50 -22.12
N LEU A 120 -26.42 -5.65 -22.18
CA LEU A 120 -26.30 -6.59 -23.29
C LEU A 120 -26.71 -5.97 -24.63
N ALA A 121 -27.76 -5.15 -24.64
CA ALA A 121 -28.19 -4.44 -25.84
C ALA A 121 -27.12 -3.48 -26.38
N VAL A 122 -26.39 -2.80 -25.48
CA VAL A 122 -25.27 -1.94 -25.87
C VAL A 122 -24.07 -2.74 -26.36
N LEU A 123 -23.73 -3.85 -25.70
CA LEU A 123 -22.64 -4.72 -26.15
C LEU A 123 -22.89 -5.28 -27.55
N LYS A 124 -24.12 -5.71 -27.84
CA LYS A 124 -24.52 -6.22 -29.15
C LYS A 124 -24.34 -5.18 -30.26
N GLN A 125 -24.61 -3.92 -29.95
CA GLN A 125 -24.40 -2.82 -30.89
C GLN A 125 -22.91 -2.48 -31.04
N ALA A 126 -22.16 -2.42 -29.94
CA ALA A 126 -20.76 -2.04 -29.94
C ALA A 126 -19.85 -3.08 -30.59
N PHE A 127 -20.03 -4.36 -30.26
CA PHE A 127 -19.16 -5.46 -30.64
C PHE A 127 -19.97 -6.69 -31.10
N PRO A 128 -20.70 -6.61 -32.22
CA PRO A 128 -21.62 -7.67 -32.64
C PRO A 128 -20.93 -9.02 -32.85
N GLU A 129 -19.69 -9.04 -33.35
CA GLU A 129 -18.92 -10.26 -33.59
C GLU A 129 -18.44 -10.96 -32.31
N LEU A 130 -18.32 -10.22 -31.20
CA LEU A 130 -17.88 -10.75 -29.90
C LEU A 130 -19.04 -10.85 -28.90
N TYR A 131 -20.27 -10.59 -29.35
CA TYR A 131 -21.42 -10.46 -28.45
C TYR A 131 -21.63 -11.71 -27.60
N ASP A 132 -21.63 -12.90 -28.21
CA ASP A 132 -21.88 -14.15 -27.48
C ASP A 132 -20.79 -14.42 -26.43
N GLU A 133 -19.52 -14.14 -26.77
CA GLU A 133 -18.39 -14.28 -25.84
C GLU A 133 -18.51 -13.29 -24.66
N LEU A 134 -18.82 -12.03 -24.95
CA LEU A 134 -18.96 -10.97 -23.94
C LEU A 134 -20.17 -11.22 -23.03
N ALA A 135 -21.30 -11.69 -23.59
CA ALA A 135 -22.49 -12.04 -22.83
C ALA A 135 -22.21 -13.24 -21.91
N GLN A 136 -21.54 -14.28 -22.41
CA GLN A 136 -21.12 -15.41 -21.59
C GLN A 136 -20.19 -14.96 -20.45
N ARG A 137 -19.22 -14.08 -20.74
CA ARG A 137 -18.28 -13.56 -19.74
C ARG A 137 -18.96 -12.75 -18.64
N LEU A 138 -19.99 -11.98 -18.99
CA LEU A 138 -20.82 -11.28 -18.03
C LEU A 138 -21.54 -12.26 -17.09
N HIS A 139 -22.16 -13.30 -17.63
CA HIS A 139 -22.83 -14.31 -16.80
C HIS A 139 -21.85 -15.02 -15.87
N GLN A 140 -20.69 -15.46 -16.38
CA GLN A 140 -19.63 -16.06 -15.56
C GLN A 140 -19.17 -15.12 -14.43
N ARG A 141 -19.10 -13.81 -14.71
CA ARG A 141 -18.75 -12.81 -13.71
C ARG A 141 -19.80 -12.67 -12.61
N LEU A 142 -21.08 -12.75 -12.97
CA LEU A 142 -22.20 -12.73 -12.03
C LEU A 142 -22.29 -14.00 -11.19
N ASP A 143 -22.05 -15.16 -11.81
CA ASP A 143 -21.96 -16.44 -11.11
C ASP A 143 -20.83 -16.42 -10.08
N TYR A 144 -19.65 -15.92 -10.48
CA TYR A 144 -18.52 -15.75 -9.59
C TYR A 144 -18.84 -14.81 -8.41
N GLU A 145 -19.47 -13.68 -8.69
CA GLU A 145 -19.85 -12.68 -7.66
C GLU A 145 -20.80 -13.28 -6.61
N ARG A 146 -21.77 -14.06 -7.08
CA ARG A 146 -22.71 -14.79 -6.24
C ARG A 146 -22.00 -15.86 -5.41
N TRP A 147 -21.15 -16.66 -6.03
CA TRP A 147 -20.39 -17.69 -5.32
C TRP A 147 -19.53 -17.08 -4.21
N VAL A 148 -18.79 -16.00 -4.50
CA VAL A 148 -17.96 -15.31 -3.48
C VAL A 148 -18.82 -14.82 -2.32
N LYS A 149 -20.01 -14.28 -2.61
CA LYS A 149 -20.94 -13.81 -1.58
C LYS A 149 -21.49 -14.94 -0.73
N GLU A 150 -21.87 -16.05 -1.34
CA GLU A 150 -22.42 -17.23 -0.66
C GLU A 150 -21.37 -17.91 0.23
N HIS A 151 -20.11 -17.95 -0.21
CA HIS A 151 -19.01 -18.60 0.51
C HIS A 151 -18.16 -17.63 1.35
N HIS A 152 -18.57 -16.36 1.50
CA HIS A 152 -17.75 -15.32 2.15
C HIS A 152 -17.29 -15.72 3.56
N ALA A 153 -18.20 -16.27 4.38
CA ALA A 153 -17.88 -16.67 5.76
C ALA A 153 -16.83 -17.80 5.78
N GLU A 154 -17.01 -18.82 4.94
CA GLU A 154 -16.09 -19.95 4.83
C GLU A 154 -14.72 -19.51 4.29
N LEU A 155 -14.70 -18.66 3.26
CA LEU A 155 -13.48 -18.13 2.68
C LEU A 155 -12.69 -17.31 3.69
N ARG A 156 -13.35 -16.49 4.51
CA ARG A 156 -12.71 -15.66 5.53
C ARG A 156 -11.99 -16.51 6.58
N ASP A 157 -12.56 -17.66 6.93
CA ASP A 157 -12.04 -18.51 8.01
C ASP A 157 -10.92 -19.45 7.51
N LYS A 158 -10.66 -19.52 6.19
CA LYS A 158 -9.57 -20.31 5.59
C LYS A 158 -8.20 -19.61 5.74
N PRO A 159 -7.12 -20.38 5.98
CA PRO A 159 -5.75 -19.89 5.81
C PRO A 159 -5.52 -19.29 4.43
N GLU A 160 -4.65 -18.29 4.32
CA GLU A 160 -4.47 -17.53 3.07
C GLU A 160 -4.20 -18.42 1.85
N LYS A 161 -3.33 -19.42 1.98
CA LYS A 161 -3.00 -20.33 0.88
C LYS A 161 -4.20 -21.17 0.42
N GLU A 162 -5.00 -21.66 1.36
CA GLU A 162 -6.22 -22.43 1.07
C GLU A 162 -7.32 -21.56 0.47
N ARG A 163 -7.47 -20.35 0.99
CA ARG A 163 -8.39 -19.34 0.45
C ARG A 163 -8.05 -18.98 -0.99
N ARG A 164 -6.76 -18.75 -1.28
CA ARG A 164 -6.26 -18.52 -2.65
C ARG A 164 -6.58 -19.71 -3.55
N ALA A 165 -6.30 -20.93 -3.10
CA ALA A 165 -6.57 -22.15 -3.87
C ALA A 165 -8.06 -22.31 -4.22
N ALA A 166 -8.95 -22.13 -3.23
CA ALA A 166 -10.40 -22.23 -3.45
C ALA A 166 -10.93 -21.17 -4.45
N LEU A 167 -10.44 -19.92 -4.34
CA LEU A 167 -10.80 -18.86 -5.30
C LEU A 167 -10.36 -19.21 -6.72
N TRP A 168 -9.15 -19.79 -6.88
CA TRP A 168 -8.63 -20.19 -8.18
C TRP A 168 -9.33 -21.41 -8.76
N GLU A 169 -9.74 -22.36 -7.93
CA GLU A 169 -10.55 -23.50 -8.35
C GLU A 169 -11.86 -23.03 -8.97
N GLU A 170 -12.60 -22.16 -8.28
CA GLU A 170 -13.86 -21.60 -8.79
C GLU A 170 -13.65 -20.78 -10.07
N ARG A 171 -12.63 -19.92 -10.10
CA ARG A 171 -12.30 -19.14 -11.31
C ARG A 171 -11.99 -20.04 -12.50
N ASN A 172 -11.22 -21.11 -12.28
CA ASN A 172 -10.89 -22.06 -13.34
C ASN A 172 -12.12 -22.82 -13.83
N GLN A 173 -13.04 -23.16 -12.91
CA GLN A 173 -14.30 -23.82 -13.25
C GLN A 173 -15.22 -22.90 -14.07
N LEU A 174 -15.36 -21.63 -13.67
CA LEU A 174 -16.28 -20.69 -14.33
C LEU A 174 -15.74 -20.17 -15.66
N PHE A 175 -14.46 -19.77 -15.70
CA PHE A 175 -13.88 -19.06 -16.85
C PHE A 175 -13.03 -19.96 -17.74
N GLY A 176 -12.62 -21.13 -17.25
CA GLY A 176 -11.56 -21.93 -17.87
C GLY A 176 -10.16 -21.39 -17.50
N LYS A 177 -9.20 -22.30 -17.33
CA LYS A 177 -7.86 -22.00 -16.81
C LYS A 177 -7.15 -20.88 -17.58
N GLU A 178 -7.07 -20.99 -18.91
CA GLU A 178 -6.32 -20.03 -19.73
C GLU A 178 -6.91 -18.61 -19.67
N VAL A 179 -8.23 -18.50 -19.60
CA VAL A 179 -8.94 -17.22 -19.52
C VAL A 179 -8.81 -16.63 -18.12
N ALA A 180 -8.98 -17.46 -17.08
CA ALA A 180 -8.81 -17.05 -15.69
C ALA A 180 -7.39 -16.51 -15.43
N GLU A 181 -6.36 -17.22 -15.89
CA GLU A 181 -4.97 -16.77 -15.74
C GLU A 181 -4.71 -15.41 -16.39
N LYS A 182 -5.36 -15.11 -17.52
CA LYS A 182 -5.27 -13.79 -18.19
C LYS A 182 -6.02 -12.70 -17.42
N ILE A 183 -7.25 -12.98 -16.97
CA ILE A 183 -8.06 -12.01 -16.21
C ILE A 183 -7.38 -11.64 -14.89
N TRP A 184 -6.79 -12.60 -14.17
CA TRP A 184 -6.17 -12.37 -12.87
C TRP A 184 -4.63 -12.41 -12.92
N ALA A 185 -4.03 -12.10 -14.07
CA ALA A 185 -2.58 -12.19 -14.27
C ALA A 185 -1.78 -11.33 -13.27
N ALA A 186 -2.27 -10.13 -12.94
CA ALA A 186 -1.64 -9.26 -11.95
C ALA A 186 -1.66 -9.87 -10.54
N GLU A 187 -2.76 -10.53 -10.17
CA GLU A 187 -2.90 -11.23 -8.89
C GLU A 187 -1.91 -12.40 -8.80
N LEU A 188 -1.77 -13.19 -9.87
CA LEU A 188 -0.79 -14.27 -9.95
C LEU A 188 0.65 -13.76 -9.80
N ARG A 189 0.99 -12.64 -10.44
CA ARG A 189 2.32 -12.03 -10.29
C ARG A 189 2.56 -11.58 -8.86
N ASN A 190 1.58 -10.96 -8.21
CA ASN A 190 1.69 -10.54 -6.81
C ASN A 190 1.89 -11.74 -5.87
N PHE A 191 1.17 -12.84 -6.09
CA PHE A 191 1.37 -14.10 -5.36
C PHE A 191 2.75 -14.69 -5.60
N ALA A 192 3.23 -14.73 -6.84
CA ALA A 192 4.55 -15.22 -7.16
C ALA A 192 5.65 -14.42 -6.43
N VAL A 193 5.52 -13.09 -6.35
CA VAL A 193 6.46 -12.24 -5.59
C VAL A 193 6.36 -12.51 -4.08
N ALA A 194 5.15 -12.63 -3.53
CA ALA A 194 4.96 -12.91 -2.10
C ALA A 194 5.52 -14.29 -1.69
N ASP A 195 5.21 -15.33 -2.46
CA ASP A 195 5.70 -16.69 -2.22
C ASP A 195 7.23 -16.77 -2.39
N SER A 196 7.79 -16.00 -3.33
CA SER A 196 9.24 -15.85 -3.50
C SER A 196 9.90 -15.22 -2.27
N LEU A 197 9.33 -14.14 -1.75
CA LEU A 197 9.83 -13.47 -0.55
C LEU A 197 9.79 -14.40 0.68
N ALA A 198 8.71 -15.15 0.86
CA ALA A 198 8.61 -16.15 1.93
C ALA A 198 9.69 -17.25 1.79
N SER A 199 9.95 -17.70 0.56
CA SER A 199 11.00 -18.70 0.30
C SER A 199 12.41 -18.15 0.56
N ILE A 200 12.67 -16.90 0.17
CA ILE A 200 13.93 -16.19 0.41
C ILE A 200 14.19 -16.03 1.91
N ASP A 201 13.14 -15.68 2.67
CA ASP A 201 13.24 -15.49 4.12
C ASP A 201 13.59 -16.79 4.85
N ALA A 202 13.11 -17.92 4.34
CA ALA A 202 13.35 -19.25 4.88
C ALA A 202 14.69 -19.88 4.45
N LEU A 203 15.51 -19.21 3.62
CA LEU A 203 16.78 -19.77 3.17
C LEU A 203 17.79 -19.92 4.32
N PRO A 204 18.26 -21.14 4.61
CA PRO A 204 19.25 -21.37 5.65
C PRO A 204 20.63 -20.88 5.19
N ASN A 205 21.36 -20.22 6.09
CA ASN A 205 22.75 -19.79 5.88
C ASN A 205 23.01 -18.88 4.65
N ALA A 206 21.95 -18.33 4.03
CA ALA A 206 22.10 -17.33 2.99
C ALA A 206 22.51 -15.99 3.61
N THR A 207 23.32 -15.20 2.91
CA THR A 207 23.62 -13.82 3.27
C THR A 207 22.54 -12.87 2.74
N VAL A 208 22.56 -11.62 3.20
CA VAL A 208 21.69 -10.55 2.68
C VAL A 208 21.86 -10.38 1.16
N GLN A 209 23.08 -10.49 0.65
CA GLN A 209 23.36 -10.37 -0.79
C GLN A 209 22.83 -11.57 -1.58
N ASP A 210 22.97 -12.80 -1.05
CA ASP A 210 22.40 -13.99 -1.69
C ASP A 210 20.87 -13.89 -1.82
N ARG A 211 20.22 -13.41 -0.75
CA ARG A 211 18.77 -13.16 -0.75
C ARG A 211 18.36 -12.09 -1.75
N MET A 212 19.13 -11.01 -1.85
CA MET A 212 18.87 -9.93 -2.81
C MET A 212 19.01 -10.41 -4.25
N ALA A 213 20.06 -11.19 -4.53
CA ALA A 213 20.28 -11.78 -5.85
C ALA A 213 19.13 -12.70 -6.25
N GLN A 214 18.67 -13.57 -5.34
CA GLN A 214 17.52 -14.44 -5.59
C GLN A 214 16.22 -13.63 -5.77
N TYR A 215 16.03 -12.56 -4.99
CA TYR A 215 14.87 -11.69 -5.13
C TYR A 215 14.79 -11.07 -6.53
N LYS A 216 15.90 -10.54 -7.04
CA LYS A 216 15.99 -9.99 -8.40
C LYS A 216 15.72 -11.04 -9.45
N GLN A 217 16.30 -12.23 -9.30
CA GLN A 217 16.06 -13.33 -10.23
C GLN A 217 14.56 -13.69 -10.30
N ASN A 218 13.88 -13.72 -9.15
CA ASN A 218 12.45 -13.99 -9.08
C ASN A 218 11.63 -12.86 -9.72
N LEU A 219 11.99 -11.59 -9.51
CA LEU A 219 11.36 -10.46 -10.20
C LEU A 219 11.54 -10.54 -11.73
N THR A 220 12.72 -10.95 -12.21
CA THR A 220 12.96 -11.21 -13.63
C THR A 220 12.09 -12.35 -14.15
N LYS A 221 11.95 -13.43 -13.38
CA LYS A 221 11.10 -14.57 -13.75
C LYS A 221 9.61 -14.19 -13.81
N THR A 222 9.14 -13.34 -12.90
CA THR A 222 7.72 -12.96 -12.80
C THR A 222 7.30 -11.93 -13.85
N TYR A 223 8.17 -10.96 -14.16
CA TYR A 223 7.83 -9.83 -15.04
C TYR A 223 8.50 -9.89 -16.42
N GLY A 224 9.49 -10.77 -16.62
CA GLY A 224 10.15 -10.97 -17.91
C GLY A 224 10.76 -9.69 -18.47
N GLU A 225 10.40 -9.35 -19.72
CA GLU A 225 10.88 -8.13 -20.38
C GLU A 225 10.41 -6.84 -19.68
N HIS A 226 9.32 -6.90 -18.90
CA HIS A 226 8.77 -5.75 -18.18
C HIS A 226 9.43 -5.52 -16.81
N THR A 227 10.36 -6.38 -16.38
CA THR A 227 10.96 -6.28 -15.04
C THR A 227 11.60 -4.92 -14.77
N GLN A 228 12.34 -4.35 -15.72
CA GLN A 228 13.01 -3.06 -15.51
C GLN A 228 11.99 -1.93 -15.28
N ALA A 229 10.97 -1.84 -16.13
CA ALA A 229 9.93 -0.83 -16.00
C ALA A 229 9.16 -0.99 -14.67
N TYR A 230 8.82 -2.24 -14.31
CA TYR A 230 8.12 -2.54 -13.07
C TYR A 230 8.97 -2.19 -11.83
N VAL A 231 10.25 -2.55 -11.81
CA VAL A 231 11.16 -2.22 -10.70
C VAL A 231 11.30 -0.71 -10.56
N GLN A 232 11.38 0.05 -11.65
CA GLN A 232 11.45 1.51 -11.60
C GLN A 232 10.17 2.13 -11.02
N ALA A 233 9.00 1.64 -11.44
CA ALA A 233 7.71 2.13 -10.95
C ALA A 233 7.44 1.78 -9.48
N HIS A 234 7.94 0.64 -9.00
CA HIS A 234 7.65 0.09 -7.67
C HIS A 234 8.88 0.00 -6.76
N GLN A 235 9.94 0.76 -7.06
CA GLN A 235 11.26 0.61 -6.44
C GLN A 235 11.22 0.64 -4.91
N GLN A 236 10.51 1.62 -4.34
CA GLN A 236 10.39 1.77 -2.89
C GLN A 236 9.58 0.65 -2.23
N GLU A 237 8.48 0.22 -2.87
CA GLU A 237 7.65 -0.88 -2.36
C GLU A 237 8.46 -2.18 -2.32
N LEU A 238 9.10 -2.54 -3.43
CA LEU A 238 9.89 -3.77 -3.56
C LEU A 238 11.07 -3.78 -2.58
N MET A 239 11.76 -2.64 -2.44
CA MET A 239 12.83 -2.50 -1.46
C MET A 239 12.32 -2.68 -0.03
N ASN A 240 11.19 -2.05 0.33
CA ASN A 240 10.61 -2.19 1.67
C ASN A 240 10.21 -3.64 1.95
N ARG A 241 9.57 -4.32 0.99
CA ARG A 241 9.18 -5.73 1.14
C ARG A 241 10.37 -6.65 1.38
N PHE A 242 11.50 -6.38 0.72
CA PHE A 242 12.75 -7.10 0.95
C PHE A 242 13.36 -6.79 2.33
N LEU A 243 13.40 -5.51 2.71
CA LEU A 243 13.93 -5.10 4.01
C LEU A 243 13.04 -5.56 5.18
N ASP A 244 11.73 -5.74 4.97
CA ASP A 244 10.81 -6.19 6.01
C ASP A 244 10.93 -7.71 6.30
N LEU A 245 11.76 -8.45 5.54
CA LEU A 245 12.04 -9.86 5.80
C LEU A 245 12.76 -10.06 7.13
N GLY A 246 12.28 -11.02 7.93
CA GLY A 246 12.81 -11.27 9.28
C GLY A 246 14.27 -11.71 9.27
N SER A 247 14.66 -12.54 8.30
CA SER A 247 16.05 -12.97 8.10
C SER A 247 16.96 -11.81 7.71
N VAL A 248 16.50 -10.90 6.84
CA VAL A 248 17.26 -9.71 6.44
C VAL A 248 17.45 -8.78 7.63
N GLN A 249 16.40 -8.51 8.41
CA GLN A 249 16.52 -7.68 9.61
C GLN A 249 17.43 -8.30 10.67
N LYS A 250 17.36 -9.61 10.85
CA LYS A 250 18.27 -10.35 11.75
C LYS A 250 19.72 -10.20 11.30
N ASP A 251 20.01 -10.43 10.03
CA ASP A 251 21.37 -10.34 9.50
C ASP A 251 21.91 -8.90 9.58
N LEU A 252 21.11 -7.89 9.21
CA LEU A 252 21.49 -6.48 9.36
C LEU A 252 21.74 -6.10 10.82
N GLY A 253 20.97 -6.67 11.76
CA GLY A 253 21.12 -6.42 13.19
C GLY A 253 22.39 -6.99 13.81
N THR A 254 23.01 -8.02 13.22
CA THR A 254 24.27 -8.60 13.72
C THR A 254 25.52 -7.94 13.13
N MET A 255 25.37 -7.15 12.06
CA MET A 255 26.47 -6.44 11.41
C MET A 255 26.96 -5.25 12.25
N THR A 256 28.22 -4.86 12.07
CA THR A 256 28.72 -3.55 12.53
C THR A 256 28.04 -2.42 11.75
N PRO A 257 28.00 -1.18 12.27
CA PRO A 257 27.39 -0.05 11.57
C PRO A 257 27.93 0.17 10.15
N GLU A 258 29.24 -0.01 9.94
CA GLU A 258 29.91 0.18 8.65
C GLU A 258 29.46 -0.89 7.65
N LEU A 259 29.55 -2.17 8.05
CA LEU A 259 29.15 -3.29 7.20
C LEU A 259 27.65 -3.25 6.88
N ARG A 260 26.82 -2.81 7.84
CA ARG A 260 25.39 -2.62 7.64
C ARG A 260 25.11 -1.53 6.62
N ALA A 261 25.78 -0.39 6.73
CA ALA A 261 25.63 0.71 5.77
C ALA A 261 26.05 0.29 4.35
N GLU A 262 27.13 -0.47 4.22
CA GLU A 262 27.56 -1.05 2.94
C GLU A 262 26.50 -2.00 2.35
N ASN A 263 25.94 -2.90 3.16
CA ASN A 263 24.89 -3.82 2.72
C ASN A 263 23.61 -3.08 2.30
N LEU A 264 23.14 -2.12 3.10
CA LEU A 264 21.98 -1.29 2.79
C LEU A 264 22.17 -0.49 1.49
N ARG A 265 23.37 0.07 1.29
CA ARG A 265 23.72 0.74 0.04
C ARG A 265 23.72 -0.23 -1.15
N SER A 266 24.24 -1.45 -0.98
CA SER A 266 24.23 -2.49 -2.01
C SER A 266 22.81 -2.86 -2.44
N ILE A 267 21.92 -3.15 -1.48
CA ILE A 267 20.51 -3.45 -1.73
C ILE A 267 19.86 -2.35 -2.58
N ARG A 268 20.04 -1.09 -2.19
CA ARG A 268 19.48 0.06 -2.90
C ARG A 268 20.02 0.20 -4.31
N LYS A 269 21.33 0.05 -4.48
CA LYS A 269 21.96 0.09 -5.79
C LYS A 269 21.42 -1.02 -6.70
N GLU A 270 21.25 -2.21 -6.14
CA GLU A 270 20.72 -3.36 -6.85
C GLU A 270 19.25 -3.22 -7.28
N MET A 271 18.48 -2.42 -6.53
CA MET A 271 17.12 -2.00 -6.87
C MET A 271 17.07 -0.85 -7.89
N GLY A 272 18.23 -0.38 -8.36
CA GLY A 272 18.33 0.63 -9.42
C GLY A 272 18.33 2.08 -8.94
N LEU A 273 18.63 2.34 -7.66
CA LEU A 273 18.81 3.72 -7.20
C LEU A 273 20.08 4.33 -7.81
N ASP A 274 19.98 5.59 -8.21
CA ASP A 274 21.12 6.38 -8.67
C ASP A 274 22.03 6.84 -7.51
N GLU A 275 23.23 7.32 -7.82
CA GLU A 275 24.24 7.69 -6.82
C GLU A 275 23.77 8.83 -5.89
N GLN A 276 22.99 9.78 -6.41
CA GLN A 276 22.47 10.87 -5.57
C GLN A 276 21.44 10.35 -4.57
N ALA A 277 20.58 9.43 -5.00
CA ALA A 277 19.63 8.76 -4.13
C ALA A 277 20.35 7.90 -3.09
N LEU A 278 21.38 7.15 -3.49
CA LEU A 278 22.21 6.36 -2.56
C LEU A 278 22.83 7.24 -1.47
N GLN A 279 23.38 8.41 -1.82
CA GLN A 279 23.95 9.33 -0.86
C GLN A 279 22.90 9.83 0.16
N ARG A 280 21.72 10.25 -0.31
CA ARG A 280 20.62 10.68 0.57
C ARG A 280 20.19 9.59 1.54
N TRP A 281 20.11 8.34 1.07
CA TRP A 281 19.75 7.21 1.92
C TRP A 281 20.83 6.89 2.95
N ASN A 282 22.11 6.97 2.59
CA ASN A 282 23.21 6.76 3.55
C ASN A 282 23.19 7.79 4.67
N GLU A 283 22.93 9.07 4.35
CA GLU A 283 22.79 10.13 5.35
C GLU A 283 21.58 9.90 6.25
N LEU A 284 20.44 9.52 5.66
CA LEU A 284 19.23 9.21 6.41
C LEU A 284 19.43 8.02 7.36
N ASP A 285 20.10 6.96 6.91
CA ASP A 285 20.38 5.79 7.76
C ASP A 285 21.33 6.15 8.90
N LYS A 286 22.34 7.01 8.68
CA LYS A 286 23.19 7.51 9.76
C LYS A 286 22.40 8.28 10.81
N VAL A 287 21.51 9.18 10.38
CA VAL A 287 20.65 9.95 11.29
C VAL A 287 19.76 9.01 12.11
N ARG A 288 19.14 8.02 11.46
CA ARG A 288 18.33 7.00 12.15
C ARG A 288 19.16 6.19 13.12
N ASP A 289 20.37 5.81 12.72
CA ASP A 289 21.23 4.99 13.55
C ASP A 289 21.66 5.72 14.81
N THR A 290 22.07 6.98 14.68
CA THR A 290 22.36 7.85 15.84
C THR A 290 21.13 8.05 16.71
N ARG A 291 19.96 8.27 16.11
CA ARG A 291 18.72 8.47 16.86
C ARG A 291 18.34 7.25 17.69
N TRP A 292 18.45 6.06 17.12
CA TRP A 292 18.17 4.80 17.82
C TRP A 292 19.19 4.53 18.93
N GLU A 293 20.46 4.85 18.70
CA GLU A 293 21.51 4.73 19.72
C GLU A 293 21.21 5.63 20.93
N LEU A 294 20.92 6.91 20.68
CA LEU A 294 20.48 7.86 21.72
C LEU A 294 19.21 7.37 22.43
N GLY A 295 18.25 6.84 21.67
CA GLY A 295 17.04 6.22 22.21
C GLY A 295 17.32 5.06 23.17
N SER A 296 18.23 4.16 22.81
CA SER A 296 18.61 3.03 23.66
C SER A 296 19.29 3.49 24.95
N GLN A 297 20.21 4.44 24.86
CA GLN A 297 20.91 5.01 26.02
C GLN A 297 19.94 5.75 26.95
N TYR A 298 19.05 6.56 26.39
CA TYR A 298 17.96 7.21 27.11
C TYR A 298 17.09 6.20 27.87
N MET A 299 16.65 5.12 27.22
CA MET A 299 15.80 4.10 27.87
C MET A 299 16.52 3.39 29.02
N SER A 300 17.82 3.10 28.86
CA SER A 300 18.62 2.48 29.91
C SER A 300 18.77 3.42 31.13
N GLU A 301 19.11 4.69 30.91
CA GLU A 301 19.20 5.66 32.01
C GLU A 301 17.85 5.93 32.67
N ARG A 302 16.78 6.00 31.88
CA ARG A 302 15.40 6.12 32.38
C ARG A 302 15.04 4.99 33.33
N GLU A 303 15.38 3.75 32.97
CA GLU A 303 15.14 2.58 33.81
C GLU A 303 15.91 2.66 35.13
N LEU A 304 17.17 3.09 35.09
CA LEU A 304 17.97 3.31 36.31
C LEU A 304 17.38 4.39 37.21
N LEU A 305 16.91 5.50 36.65
CA LEU A 305 16.24 6.57 37.43
C LEU A 305 14.95 6.06 38.07
N ALA A 306 14.16 5.27 37.34
CA ALA A 306 12.91 4.69 37.85
C ALA A 306 13.12 3.67 38.99
N GLN A 307 14.32 3.10 39.12
CA GLN A 307 14.69 2.25 40.26
C GLN A 307 15.09 3.04 41.51
N GLN A 308 15.54 4.29 41.35
CA GLN A 308 16.10 5.11 42.43
C GLN A 308 15.12 6.16 42.95
N TYR A 309 14.23 6.65 42.09
CA TYR A 309 13.32 7.76 42.38
C TYR A 309 11.88 7.38 42.09
N SER A 310 10.94 8.12 42.69
CA SER A 310 9.51 7.94 42.46
C SER A 310 8.75 9.27 42.55
N GLY A 311 7.52 9.28 42.04
CA GLY A 311 6.65 10.45 42.12
C GLY A 311 7.23 11.67 41.41
N THR A 312 7.07 12.85 42.01
CA THR A 312 7.47 14.14 41.43
C THR A 312 8.97 14.28 41.22
N GLU A 313 9.79 13.65 42.06
CA GLU A 313 11.25 13.67 41.93
C GLU A 313 11.70 12.90 40.68
N LEU A 314 11.10 11.74 40.42
CA LEU A 314 11.36 10.97 39.21
C LEU A 314 11.00 11.80 37.96
N GLU A 315 9.82 12.43 37.93
CA GLU A 315 9.40 13.22 36.77
C GLU A 315 10.28 14.43 36.49
N ALA A 316 10.79 15.10 37.53
CA ALA A 316 11.76 16.18 37.36
C ALA A 316 13.05 15.66 36.70
N ARG A 317 13.58 14.52 37.15
CA ARG A 317 14.77 13.87 36.57
C ARG A 317 14.53 13.39 35.15
N LEU A 318 13.36 12.82 34.85
CA LEU A 318 13.01 12.39 33.50
C LEU A 318 12.87 13.57 32.54
N THR A 319 12.39 14.72 33.01
CA THR A 319 12.33 15.96 32.22
C THR A 319 13.73 16.45 31.84
N GLU A 320 14.66 16.48 32.80
CA GLU A 320 16.08 16.79 32.55
C GLU A 320 16.71 15.79 31.56
N LEU A 321 16.44 14.49 31.76
CA LEU A 321 16.94 13.41 30.92
C LEU A 321 16.47 13.54 29.46
N ARG A 322 15.17 13.77 29.23
CA ARG A 322 14.59 13.96 27.88
C ARG A 322 15.22 15.18 27.19
N SER A 323 15.38 16.29 27.91
CA SER A 323 15.98 17.51 27.39
C SER A 323 17.43 17.31 26.95
N ARG A 324 18.20 16.54 27.74
CA ARG A 324 19.60 16.23 27.43
C ARG A 324 19.76 15.37 26.16
N TYR A 325 18.89 14.39 25.96
CA TYR A 325 18.99 13.46 24.82
C TYR A 325 18.33 14.00 23.54
N PHE A 326 17.23 14.74 23.64
CA PHE A 326 16.38 15.03 22.50
C PHE A 326 16.05 16.51 22.30
N SER A 327 16.51 17.40 23.19
CA SER A 327 16.30 18.86 23.13
C SER A 327 14.88 19.23 22.70
N ASP A 328 14.70 19.53 21.42
CA ASP A 328 13.48 20.04 20.81
C ASP A 328 12.33 19.02 20.82
N GLU A 329 12.62 17.71 20.86
CA GLU A 329 11.61 16.65 20.95
C GLU A 329 11.29 16.22 22.39
N ALA A 330 11.93 16.82 23.41
CA ALA A 330 11.79 16.38 24.80
C ALA A 330 10.34 16.45 25.30
N GLN A 331 9.62 17.51 24.94
CA GLN A 331 8.20 17.66 25.30
C GLN A 331 7.33 16.62 24.60
N THR A 332 7.52 16.41 23.29
CA THR A 332 6.76 15.41 22.53
C THR A 332 6.98 14.00 23.09
N ILE A 333 8.22 13.67 23.46
CA ILE A 333 8.54 12.38 24.08
C ILE A 333 7.88 12.28 25.46
N ALA A 334 7.81 13.36 26.23
CA ALA A 334 7.11 13.34 27.51
C ALA A 334 5.60 13.05 27.35
N GLU A 335 4.93 13.73 26.42
CA GLU A 335 3.50 13.53 26.12
C GLU A 335 3.21 12.11 25.62
N GLU A 336 4.09 11.58 24.77
CA GLU A 336 4.04 10.18 24.32
C GLU A 336 4.11 9.20 25.49
N GLU A 337 5.09 9.36 26.37
CA GLU A 337 5.29 8.48 27.51
C GLU A 337 4.14 8.57 28.53
N GLU A 338 3.58 9.77 28.74
CA GLU A 338 2.38 9.98 29.57
C GLU A 338 1.17 9.22 29.00
N SER A 339 1.04 9.16 27.68
CA SER A 339 0.02 8.34 26.99
C SER A 339 0.31 6.83 27.00
N GLY A 340 1.43 6.40 27.59
CA GLY A 340 1.89 5.01 27.60
C GLY A 340 2.62 4.57 26.33
N PHE A 341 2.94 5.50 25.42
CA PHE A 341 3.69 5.21 24.20
C PHE A 341 5.18 5.46 24.37
N PHE A 342 5.97 4.39 24.33
CA PHE A 342 7.44 4.46 24.43
C PHE A 342 8.07 4.15 23.07
N ARG A 343 8.37 5.18 22.26
CA ARG A 343 8.83 4.98 20.88
C ARG A 343 10.05 4.04 20.73
N PHE A 344 10.98 4.08 21.69
CA PHE A 344 12.24 3.33 21.65
C PHE A 344 12.15 1.91 22.24
N THR A 345 10.99 1.47 22.73
CA THR A 345 10.77 0.06 23.09
C THR A 345 10.34 -0.79 21.90
N ARG A 346 10.03 -0.14 20.77
CA ARG A 346 9.63 -0.81 19.53
C ARG A 346 10.82 -1.53 18.89
N PRO A 347 10.59 -2.64 18.16
CA PRO A 347 11.64 -3.26 17.36
C PRO A 347 12.21 -2.28 16.33
N ARG A 348 13.53 -2.15 16.34
CA ARG A 348 14.28 -1.44 15.30
C ARG A 348 14.20 -2.20 13.98
N GLN A 349 14.01 -1.47 12.89
CA GLN A 349 14.01 -1.97 11.54
C GLN A 349 15.06 -1.24 10.71
N TRP A 350 16.17 -1.92 10.47
CA TRP A 350 17.32 -1.43 9.74
C TRP A 350 16.96 -1.06 8.30
N GLY A 351 17.34 0.15 7.88
CA GLY A 351 17.00 0.70 6.56
C GLY A 351 15.55 1.19 6.42
N ARG A 352 14.74 1.12 7.49
CA ARG A 352 13.32 1.50 7.51
C ARG A 352 13.03 2.64 8.48
N ASN A 353 13.33 2.46 9.78
CA ASN A 353 12.94 3.39 10.84
C ASN A 353 14.11 4.02 11.59
#